data_AF-A0A6J1KAA5-F1
#
_entry.id   AF-A0A6J1KAA5-F1
#
_cell.length_a   1.000
_cell.length_b   1.000
_cell.length_c   1.000
_cell.angle_alpha   90.00
_cell.angle_beta   90.00
_cell.angle_gamma   90.00
#
_symmetry.space_group_name_H-M   'P 1'
#
loop_
_entity.id
_entity.type
_entity.pdbx_description
1 polymer ?
#
loop_
_entity_poly.entity_id
_entity_poly.type
_entity_poly.pdbx_seq_one_letter_code
_entity_poly.pdbx_strand_id
1 'polypeptide(L)'
;MSLVNTHRSCAPIRSLSPASSSISRCAHTSSADHVTCGTPIWIGKGITCICFKRKGTFERVCINLTPVQEDRLRRLKQRMKVYFDGSRIDHQEALRALWYAAYPDQELQALVSDQWKEMGWQGRDPSTDFRGAGFISLENLLFFAKTFSTSFQRLLRKQGGKPAVWEYPFAVAGVNITFMLMQMLDLDVSKPRTFIRSVFLQMLSENEWAFDLLYCVAFVVMDKQWLERNATYMEFNDVLKSTRAQLEKELLMEDVLRIEDMPSYNLLLTLDYRWRTKGRI
;
A
#
# COMPACT_ATOMS: atom_id res chain seq x y z
N MET A 1 -46.64 47.18 12.18
CA MET A 1 -47.09 46.31 11.07
C MET A 1 -46.16 45.10 11.02
N SER A 2 -46.56 43.85 10.93
CA SER A 2 -47.73 43.09 11.37
C SER A 2 -47.21 41.66 11.49
N LEU A 3 -47.66 40.94 12.51
CA LEU A 3 -47.63 39.48 12.56
C LEU A 3 -48.45 38.92 11.37
N VAL A 4 -48.19 37.67 10.96
CA VAL A 4 -49.18 36.58 11.00
C VAL A 4 -48.52 35.27 10.55
N ASN A 5 -48.77 34.26 11.38
CA ASN A 5 -48.53 32.84 11.20
C ASN A 5 -49.91 32.21 10.92
N THR A 6 -50.08 31.33 9.93
CA THR A 6 -51.30 30.49 9.76
C THR A 6 -50.94 29.21 8.98
N HIS A 7 -50.89 28.06 9.65
CA HIS A 7 -51.96 27.05 9.86
C HIS A 7 -51.91 25.89 8.83
N ARG A 8 -51.54 24.67 9.29
CA ARG A 8 -52.39 23.45 9.52
C ARG A 8 -52.93 22.80 8.23
N SER A 9 -52.77 21.49 8.00
CA SER A 9 -53.53 20.39 8.65
C SER A 9 -52.94 19.02 8.22
N CYS A 10 -52.60 18.11 9.14
CA CYS A 10 -53.39 16.96 9.65
C CYS A 10 -53.64 15.77 8.69
N ALA A 11 -53.14 14.59 9.11
CA ALA A 11 -53.35 13.22 8.62
C ALA A 11 -54.82 12.71 8.87
N PRO A 12 -55.29 11.50 8.45
CA PRO A 12 -54.80 10.18 8.92
C PRO A 12 -55.02 8.87 8.06
N ILE A 13 -54.17 7.87 8.34
CA ILE A 13 -54.32 6.39 8.59
C ILE A 13 -55.62 5.60 8.21
N ARG A 14 -55.44 4.40 7.58
CA ARG A 14 -55.98 3.02 7.87
C ARG A 14 -56.12 2.21 6.55
N SER A 15 -56.01 0.87 6.40
CA SER A 15 -55.75 -0.32 7.25
C SER A 15 -55.67 -1.61 6.38
N LEU A 16 -54.81 -2.59 6.75
CA LEU A 16 -54.90 -4.09 6.78
C LEU A 16 -56.10 -4.80 6.06
N SER A 17 -56.09 -6.02 5.47
CA SER A 17 -55.19 -7.20 5.26
C SER A 17 -55.86 -8.13 4.18
N PRO A 18 -55.81 -9.50 4.23
CA PRO A 18 -54.95 -10.41 3.46
C PRO A 18 -55.70 -11.41 2.52
N ALA A 19 -55.00 -12.22 1.71
CA ALA A 19 -55.53 -13.52 1.26
C ALA A 19 -54.43 -14.49 0.76
N SER A 20 -54.63 -15.75 1.10
CA SER A 20 -53.81 -16.94 0.83
C SER A 20 -54.61 -17.98 0.06
N SER A 21 -54.00 -18.69 -0.90
CA SER A 21 -54.41 -20.00 -1.46
C SER A 21 -53.44 -20.35 -2.61
N SER A 22 -53.16 -21.58 -3.05
CA SER A 22 -53.34 -22.95 -2.57
C SER A 22 -52.63 -23.89 -3.57
N ILE A 23 -51.94 -24.91 -3.04
CA ILE A 23 -51.70 -26.29 -3.51
C ILE A 23 -51.86 -26.64 -5.01
N SER A 24 -50.85 -27.33 -5.58
CA SER A 24 -51.00 -28.37 -6.61
C SER A 24 -49.87 -29.40 -6.51
N ARG A 25 -50.16 -30.66 -6.82
CA ARG A 25 -49.47 -31.90 -6.41
C ARG A 25 -48.97 -32.70 -7.65
N CYS A 26 -48.00 -33.60 -7.42
CA CYS A 26 -47.57 -34.78 -8.25
C CYS A 26 -46.59 -34.50 -9.42
N ALA A 27 -45.61 -35.33 -9.81
CA ALA A 27 -45.05 -36.64 -9.38
C ALA A 27 -43.70 -36.87 -10.13
N HIS A 28 -42.80 -37.72 -9.57
CA HIS A 28 -41.74 -38.60 -10.16
C HIS A 28 -41.19 -38.31 -11.59
N THR A 29 -39.89 -38.33 -11.96
CA THR A 29 -38.79 -39.30 -11.68
C THR A 29 -37.46 -38.83 -12.33
N SER A 30 -36.33 -39.24 -11.74
CA SER A 30 -34.97 -39.52 -12.29
C SER A 30 -34.10 -38.48 -13.02
N SER A 31 -32.99 -38.14 -12.33
CA SER A 31 -31.59 -37.96 -12.77
C SER A 31 -31.22 -37.08 -13.99
N ALA A 32 -30.49 -36.00 -13.75
CA ALA A 32 -29.05 -35.88 -14.03
C ALA A 32 -28.61 -34.43 -13.81
N ASP A 33 -27.40 -34.28 -13.28
CA ASP A 33 -26.81 -33.07 -12.71
C ASP A 33 -26.73 -31.86 -13.66
N HIS A 34 -27.29 -30.74 -13.22
CA HIS A 34 -26.85 -29.41 -13.63
C HIS A 34 -27.13 -28.44 -12.48
N VAL A 35 -26.18 -28.27 -11.55
CA VAL A 35 -26.34 -27.31 -10.45
C VAL A 35 -25.68 -25.99 -10.83
N THR A 36 -26.56 -25.09 -11.22
CA THR A 36 -26.40 -23.65 -11.46
C THR A 36 -25.80 -22.94 -10.24
N CYS A 37 -24.92 -21.97 -10.50
CA CYS A 37 -24.28 -21.13 -9.50
C CYS A 37 -25.34 -20.29 -8.73
N GLY A 38 -25.53 -20.58 -7.45
CA GLY A 38 -26.43 -19.83 -6.56
C GLY A 38 -25.67 -18.79 -5.74
N THR A 39 -26.18 -17.57 -5.72
CA THR A 39 -25.70 -16.44 -4.92
C THR A 39 -25.91 -16.71 -3.42
N PRO A 40 -24.93 -16.47 -2.51
CA PRO A 40 -25.14 -16.73 -1.09
C PRO A 40 -26.00 -15.65 -0.43
N ILE A 41 -27.04 -16.10 0.28
CA ILE A 41 -27.90 -15.29 1.16
C ILE A 41 -27.24 -15.19 2.53
N TRP A 42 -27.08 -13.97 3.05
CA TRP A 42 -26.54 -13.71 4.38
C TRP A 42 -27.65 -13.71 5.44
N ILE A 43 -27.61 -14.66 6.37
CA ILE A 43 -28.38 -14.62 7.62
C ILE A 43 -27.40 -14.67 8.79
N GLY A 44 -27.61 -13.78 9.76
CA GLY A 44 -26.65 -13.45 10.80
C GLY A 44 -26.44 -14.50 11.91
N LYS A 45 -25.46 -14.16 12.75
CA LYS A 45 -24.96 -14.82 13.98
C LYS A 45 -23.99 -15.99 13.77
N GLY A 46 -22.70 -15.68 13.95
CA GLY A 46 -21.71 -16.49 14.67
C GLY A 46 -21.36 -17.90 14.17
N ILE A 47 -20.12 -18.02 13.65
CA ILE A 47 -19.22 -19.19 13.57
C ILE A 47 -19.55 -20.26 12.51
N THR A 48 -18.68 -20.42 11.50
CA THR A 48 -18.10 -21.73 11.16
C THR A 48 -16.77 -21.59 10.42
N CYS A 49 -15.75 -22.30 10.94
CA CYS A 49 -14.48 -22.60 10.28
C CYS A 49 -14.73 -23.31 8.94
N ILE A 50 -14.00 -22.95 7.89
CA ILE A 50 -13.90 -23.78 6.69
C ILE A 50 -12.45 -24.24 6.56
N CYS A 51 -12.20 -25.47 7.01
CA CYS A 51 -10.97 -26.21 6.70
C CYS A 51 -11.09 -26.77 5.28
N PHE A 52 -10.11 -26.50 4.42
CA PHE A 52 -9.98 -27.14 3.10
C PHE A 52 -8.81 -28.13 3.11
N LYS A 53 -9.10 -29.42 2.97
CA LYS A 53 -8.05 -30.45 2.79
C LYS A 53 -7.51 -30.44 1.34
N ARG A 54 -6.22 -30.67 1.29
CA ARG A 54 -5.20 -30.51 0.25
C ARG A 54 -5.44 -31.25 -1.09
N LYS A 55 -5.52 -30.48 -2.17
CA LYS A 55 -4.70 -30.62 -3.41
C LYS A 55 -4.49 -29.21 -3.99
N GLY A 56 -3.33 -28.61 -3.72
CA GLY A 56 -2.87 -27.38 -4.38
C GLY A 56 -3.30 -26.03 -3.78
N THR A 57 -3.25 -25.90 -2.45
CA THR A 57 -2.91 -24.67 -1.67
C THR A 57 -3.45 -23.29 -2.12
N PHE A 58 -4.71 -23.03 -1.78
CA PHE A 58 -5.20 -21.70 -1.36
C PHE A 58 -5.59 -21.71 0.14
N GLU A 59 -4.74 -22.29 0.98
CA GLU A 59 -4.80 -22.09 2.45
C GLU A 59 -4.05 -20.79 2.78
N ARG A 60 -4.69 -19.62 2.72
CA ARG A 60 -3.97 -18.41 3.15
C ARG A 60 -4.71 -17.24 3.75
N VAL A 61 -5.98 -17.38 4.06
CA VAL A 61 -6.68 -16.28 4.75
C VAL A 61 -7.48 -16.84 5.91
N CYS A 62 -6.82 -16.96 7.07
CA CYS A 62 -7.55 -16.96 8.32
C CYS A 62 -8.26 -15.60 8.43
N ILE A 63 -9.59 -15.63 8.54
CA ILE A 63 -10.42 -14.42 8.71
C ILE A 63 -10.11 -13.75 10.07
N ASN A 64 -9.62 -14.53 11.03
CA ASN A 64 -9.17 -14.03 12.33
C ASN A 64 -7.65 -13.86 12.32
N LEU A 65 -7.19 -12.66 12.68
CA LEU A 65 -5.78 -12.36 12.80
C LEU A 65 -5.19 -13.09 14.01
N THR A 66 -3.96 -13.59 13.89
CA THR A 66 -3.22 -14.05 15.06
C THR A 66 -2.87 -12.88 15.98
N PRO A 67 -2.61 -13.09 17.28
CA PRO A 67 -2.21 -12.00 18.18
C PRO A 67 -1.00 -11.21 17.67
N VAL A 68 -0.05 -11.88 17.03
CA VAL A 68 1.13 -11.24 16.41
C VAL A 68 0.72 -10.38 15.21
N GLN A 69 -0.19 -10.85 14.36
CA GLN A 69 -0.72 -10.08 13.23
C GLN A 69 -1.46 -8.83 13.72
N GLU A 70 -2.30 -8.96 14.74
CA GLU A 70 -3.03 -7.82 15.31
C GLU A 70 -2.10 -6.77 15.90
N ASP A 71 -1.09 -7.20 16.64
CA ASP A 71 -0.11 -6.33 17.28
C ASP A 71 0.77 -5.59 16.25
N ARG A 72 1.30 -6.31 15.26
CA ARG A 72 2.10 -5.69 14.17
C ARG A 72 1.26 -4.77 13.30
N LEU A 73 0.03 -5.18 12.94
CA LEU A 73 -0.90 -4.31 12.21
C LEU A 73 -1.25 -3.05 13.02
N ARG A 74 -1.45 -3.18 14.33
CA ARG A 74 -1.71 -2.04 15.21
C ARG A 74 -0.55 -1.05 15.21
N ARG A 75 0.70 -1.53 15.35
CA ARG A 75 1.90 -0.68 15.26
C ARG A 75 2.01 0.02 13.91
N LEU A 76 1.81 -0.72 12.81
CA LEU A 76 1.85 -0.14 11.46
C LEU A 76 0.79 0.95 11.27
N LYS A 77 -0.46 0.69 11.73
CA LYS A 77 -1.53 1.70 11.74
C LYS A 77 -1.21 2.92 12.58
N GLN A 78 -0.52 2.75 13.71
CA GLN A 78 -0.08 3.87 14.53
C GLN A 78 0.93 4.74 13.79
N ARG A 79 1.96 4.12 13.17
CA ARG A 79 2.94 4.83 12.33
C ARG A 79 2.27 5.63 11.20
N MET A 80 1.30 5.03 10.51
CA MET A 80 0.54 5.66 9.42
C MET A 80 -0.29 6.89 9.85
N LYS A 81 -0.59 7.04 11.14
CA LYS A 81 -1.38 8.16 11.68
C LYS A 81 -0.52 9.33 12.19
N VAL A 82 0.81 9.18 12.19
CA VAL A 82 1.72 10.23 12.62
C VAL A 82 1.94 11.21 11.47
N TYR A 83 1.48 12.45 11.64
CA TYR A 83 1.83 13.55 10.74
C TYR A 83 3.27 13.99 10.99
N PHE A 84 3.97 14.41 9.94
CA PHE A 84 5.24 15.10 10.13
C PHE A 84 5.00 16.41 10.89
N ASP A 85 5.91 16.73 11.80
CA ASP A 85 5.85 17.91 12.66
C ASP A 85 7.27 18.47 12.77
N GLY A 86 7.48 19.63 12.15
CA GLY A 86 8.78 20.29 12.11
C GLY A 86 9.24 20.82 13.47
N SER A 87 8.38 20.88 14.49
CA SER A 87 8.73 21.29 15.85
C SER A 87 9.28 20.15 16.70
N ARG A 88 9.03 18.90 16.30
CA ARG A 88 9.43 17.70 17.02
C ARG A 88 10.88 17.32 16.73
N ILE A 89 11.68 17.19 17.78
CA ILE A 89 13.11 16.88 17.66
C ILE A 89 13.33 15.54 16.94
N ASP A 90 12.57 14.49 17.30
CA ASP A 90 12.69 13.17 16.68
C ASP A 90 12.37 13.19 15.18
N HIS A 91 11.41 14.00 14.74
CA HIS A 91 11.09 14.17 13.33
C HIS A 91 12.19 14.93 12.57
N GLN A 92 12.73 15.98 13.19
CA GLN A 92 13.86 16.72 12.63
C GLN A 92 15.11 15.82 12.50
N GLU A 93 15.40 15.02 13.52
CA GLU A 93 16.54 14.07 13.50
C GLU A 93 16.36 13.00 12.43
N ALA A 94 15.15 12.48 12.22
CA ALA A 94 14.88 11.55 11.12
C ALA A 94 15.16 12.20 9.75
N LEU A 95 14.82 13.48 9.58
CA LEU A 95 15.08 14.23 8.36
C LEU A 95 16.58 14.47 8.16
N ARG A 96 17.32 14.86 9.22
CA ARG A 96 18.79 14.95 9.18
C ARG A 96 19.43 13.61 8.84
N ALA A 97 18.97 12.53 9.46
CA ALA A 97 19.47 11.18 9.20
C ALA A 97 19.24 10.76 7.74
N LEU A 98 18.11 11.13 7.14
CA LEU A 98 17.86 10.90 5.72
C LEU A 98 18.85 11.69 4.84
N TRP A 99 19.09 12.96 5.16
CA TRP A 99 20.07 13.77 4.43
C TRP A 99 21.46 13.12 4.43
N TYR A 100 21.98 12.77 5.61
CA TYR A 100 23.32 12.17 5.72
C TYR A 100 23.41 10.75 5.16
N ALA A 101 22.30 10.01 5.08
CA ALA A 101 22.27 8.74 4.36
C ALA A 101 22.30 8.95 2.83
N ALA A 102 21.72 10.05 2.34
CA ALA A 102 21.69 10.41 0.92
C ALA A 102 22.99 11.08 0.45
N TYR A 103 23.56 11.95 1.26
CA TYR A 103 24.74 12.78 0.95
C TYR A 103 25.73 12.74 2.12
N PRO A 104 26.44 11.61 2.32
CA PRO A 104 27.33 11.43 3.48
C PRO A 104 28.47 12.46 3.55
N ASP A 105 28.88 12.99 2.40
CA ASP A 105 29.99 13.94 2.29
C ASP A 105 29.53 15.41 2.21
N GLN A 106 28.24 15.69 2.45
CA GLN A 106 27.69 17.05 2.39
C GLN A 106 26.99 17.43 3.70
N GLU A 107 27.42 18.55 4.28
CA GLU A 107 26.77 19.12 5.46
C GLU A 107 25.38 19.69 5.11
N LEU A 108 24.40 19.44 5.99
CA LEU A 108 23.08 20.06 5.90
C LEU A 108 23.11 21.44 6.56
N GLN A 109 22.98 22.50 5.78
CA GLN A 109 23.04 23.88 6.26
C GLN A 109 21.87 24.22 7.20
N ALA A 110 20.67 23.77 6.83
CA ALA A 110 19.46 23.97 7.61
C ALA A 110 18.38 22.97 7.17
N LEU A 111 17.43 22.68 8.07
CA LEU A 111 16.23 21.90 7.74
C LEU A 111 15.36 22.56 6.67
N VAL A 112 15.51 23.87 6.47
CA VAL A 112 14.84 24.65 5.42
C VAL A 112 15.89 25.31 4.52
N SER A 113 16.28 24.65 3.45
CA SER A 113 17.36 25.06 2.54
C SER A 113 17.12 24.55 1.12
N ASP A 114 17.72 25.20 0.11
CA ASP A 114 17.57 24.77 -1.28
C ASP A 114 18.20 23.40 -1.57
N GLN A 115 19.09 22.92 -0.69
CA GLN A 115 19.73 21.60 -0.78
C GLN A 115 18.72 20.46 -0.94
N TRP A 116 17.53 20.57 -0.34
CA TRP A 116 16.47 19.57 -0.46
C TRP A 116 15.98 19.38 -1.90
N LYS A 117 16.05 20.40 -2.76
CA LYS A 117 15.66 20.26 -4.16
C LYS A 117 16.54 19.26 -4.91
N GLU A 118 17.79 19.10 -4.51
CA GLU A 118 18.72 18.12 -5.10
C GLU A 118 18.24 16.68 -4.88
N MET A 119 17.63 16.41 -3.72
CA MET A 119 17.01 15.12 -3.40
C MET A 119 15.64 14.91 -4.07
N GLY A 120 15.13 15.92 -4.78
CA GLY A 120 13.82 15.87 -5.43
C GLY A 120 12.65 16.15 -4.49
N TRP A 121 12.84 16.95 -3.43
CA TRP A 121 11.74 17.58 -2.69
C TRP A 121 11.13 18.73 -3.51
N GLN A 122 9.85 19.05 -3.31
CA GLN A 122 9.16 20.05 -4.14
C GLN A 122 9.66 21.48 -3.86
N GLY A 123 10.12 21.74 -2.64
CA GLY A 123 10.62 23.03 -2.21
C GLY A 123 11.82 22.93 -1.28
N ARG A 124 12.18 24.07 -0.69
CA ARG A 124 13.26 24.16 0.30
C ARG A 124 12.89 23.58 1.68
N ASP A 125 11.62 23.26 1.89
CA ASP A 125 11.10 22.73 3.15
C ASP A 125 10.37 21.40 2.88
N PRO A 126 11.02 20.25 3.17
CA PRO A 126 10.42 18.92 3.01
C PRO A 126 9.13 18.72 3.80
N SER A 127 8.88 19.49 4.86
CA SER A 127 7.68 19.34 5.70
C SER A 127 6.39 19.46 4.89
N THR A 128 6.42 20.22 3.79
CA THR A 128 5.28 20.49 2.92
C THR A 128 4.86 19.30 2.05
N ASP A 129 5.78 18.37 1.79
CA ASP A 129 5.56 17.21 0.92
C ASP A 129 4.92 16.03 1.66
N PHE A 130 5.07 15.95 2.99
CA PHE A 130 4.55 14.84 3.81
C PHE A 130 3.03 14.84 4.02
N ARG A 131 2.27 15.75 3.40
CA ARG A 131 0.82 15.93 3.65
C ARG A 131 -0.01 14.68 3.31
N GLY A 132 0.37 13.94 2.27
CA GLY A 132 -0.38 12.78 1.79
C GLY A 132 -0.13 11.51 2.61
N ALA A 133 1.14 11.19 2.88
CA ALA A 133 1.54 9.92 3.51
C ALA A 133 1.98 10.07 4.98
N GLY A 134 2.21 11.28 5.48
CA GLY A 134 2.67 11.52 6.85
C GLY A 134 4.11 11.11 7.10
N PHE A 135 4.48 11.03 8.38
CA PHE A 135 5.84 10.77 8.86
C PHE A 135 6.37 9.41 8.41
N ILE A 136 5.52 8.39 8.26
CA ILE A 136 5.93 7.05 7.81
C ILE A 136 6.63 7.06 6.44
N SER A 137 6.32 8.02 5.56
CA SER A 137 7.03 8.13 4.27
C SER A 137 8.49 8.57 4.43
N LEU A 138 8.80 9.39 5.44
CA LEU A 138 10.19 9.70 5.83
C LEU A 138 10.88 8.47 6.43
N GLU A 139 10.18 7.72 7.28
CA GLU A 139 10.71 6.46 7.82
C GLU A 139 11.02 5.46 6.70
N ASN A 140 10.16 5.34 5.70
CA ASN A 140 10.36 4.46 4.55
C ASN A 140 11.57 4.87 3.70
N LEU A 141 11.72 6.17 3.39
CA LEU A 141 12.90 6.68 2.68
C LEU A 141 14.19 6.39 3.47
N LEU A 142 14.17 6.61 4.78
CA LEU A 142 15.32 6.35 5.65
C LEU A 142 15.63 4.86 5.76
N PHE A 143 14.59 4.01 5.85
CA PHE A 143 14.75 2.56 5.82
C PHE A 143 15.39 2.11 4.52
N PHE A 144 14.94 2.63 3.38
CA PHE A 144 15.53 2.29 2.08
C PHE A 144 17.00 2.71 2.00
N ALA A 145 17.32 3.94 2.43
CA ALA A 145 18.68 4.46 2.45
C ALA A 145 19.64 3.63 3.32
N LYS A 146 19.16 3.14 4.47
CA LYS A 146 19.98 2.35 5.41
C LYS A 146 20.08 0.87 5.03
N THR A 147 18.99 0.26 4.56
CA THR A 147 18.91 -1.18 4.31
C THR A 147 19.45 -1.56 2.94
N PHE A 148 19.20 -0.75 1.91
CA PHE A 148 19.65 -0.99 0.54
C PHE A 148 20.38 0.23 -0.01
N SER A 149 21.39 0.71 0.70
CA SER A 149 22.13 1.95 0.41
C SER A 149 22.63 2.03 -1.04
N THR A 150 23.16 0.94 -1.59
CA THR A 150 23.58 0.85 -3.00
C THR A 150 22.44 1.16 -3.96
N SER A 151 21.28 0.51 -3.76
CA SER A 151 20.09 0.68 -4.61
C SER A 151 19.50 2.07 -4.45
N PHE A 152 19.42 2.56 -3.21
CA PHE A 152 18.99 3.92 -2.90
C PHE A 152 19.86 4.98 -3.61
N GLN A 153 21.18 4.88 -3.48
CA GLN A 153 22.14 5.80 -4.12
C GLN A 153 22.05 5.74 -5.64
N ARG A 154 21.84 4.54 -6.20
CA ARG A 154 21.68 4.38 -7.65
C ARG A 154 20.43 5.10 -8.16
N LEU A 155 19.30 4.97 -7.46
CA LEU A 155 18.04 5.65 -7.81
C LEU A 155 18.17 7.16 -7.59
N LEU A 156 18.73 7.60 -6.46
CA LEU A 156 18.95 9.01 -6.14
C LEU A 156 19.82 9.71 -7.19
N ARG A 157 20.94 9.07 -7.58
CA ARG A 157 21.86 9.56 -8.62
C ARG A 157 21.43 9.20 -10.04
N LYS A 158 20.31 8.47 -10.16
CA LYS A 158 19.67 8.08 -11.43
C LYS A 158 20.61 7.38 -12.39
N GLN A 159 21.48 6.53 -11.85
CA GLN A 159 22.48 5.81 -12.62
C GLN A 159 21.81 4.79 -13.54
N GLY A 160 22.07 4.91 -14.84
CA GLY A 160 21.51 4.04 -15.88
C GLY A 160 20.40 4.68 -16.73
N GLY A 161 19.95 5.89 -16.38
CA GLY A 161 19.05 6.71 -17.21
C GLY A 161 19.79 7.59 -18.23
N LYS A 162 19.05 8.11 -19.22
CA LYS A 162 19.53 9.18 -20.11
C LYS A 162 19.27 10.53 -19.43
N PRO A 163 20.27 11.42 -19.26
CA PRO A 163 20.10 12.70 -18.56
C PRO A 163 19.09 13.68 -19.17
N ALA A 164 18.71 13.49 -20.44
CA ALA A 164 17.84 14.42 -21.15
C ALA A 164 16.39 13.91 -21.15
N VAL A 165 15.45 14.79 -20.77
CA VAL A 165 13.97 14.68 -20.90
C VAL A 165 13.17 14.35 -19.62
N TRP A 166 13.74 14.63 -18.43
CA TRP A 166 13.06 14.76 -17.13
C TRP A 166 12.89 13.49 -16.32
N GLU A 167 13.50 13.53 -15.16
CA GLU A 167 13.55 12.47 -14.17
C GLU A 167 12.46 12.73 -13.11
N TYR A 168 11.84 11.69 -12.56
CA TYR A 168 10.87 11.89 -11.49
C TYR A 168 11.55 12.54 -10.25
N PRO A 169 10.83 13.38 -9.49
CA PRO A 169 11.35 13.97 -8.26
C PRO A 169 11.52 12.87 -7.21
N PHE A 170 12.75 12.45 -6.92
CA PHE A 170 13.05 11.23 -6.14
C PHE A 170 12.34 11.18 -4.78
N ALA A 171 12.50 12.20 -3.94
CA ALA A 171 11.85 12.22 -2.62
C ALA A 171 10.32 12.24 -2.72
N VAL A 172 9.76 13.09 -3.60
CA VAL A 172 8.31 13.16 -3.85
C VAL A 172 7.77 11.83 -4.37
N ALA A 173 8.52 11.13 -5.23
CA ALA A 173 8.15 9.79 -5.70
C ALA A 173 8.10 8.79 -4.55
N GLY A 174 9.09 8.83 -3.66
CA GLY A 174 9.08 8.07 -2.42
C GLY A 174 7.81 8.31 -1.59
N VAL A 175 7.42 9.56 -1.35
CA VAL A 175 6.20 9.88 -0.60
C VAL A 175 4.95 9.32 -1.29
N ASN A 176 4.85 9.45 -2.61
CA ASN A 176 3.71 8.93 -3.38
C ASN A 176 3.65 7.40 -3.38
N ILE A 177 4.79 6.71 -3.37
CA ILE A 177 4.84 5.25 -3.24
C ILE A 177 4.27 4.82 -1.89
N THR A 178 4.67 5.46 -0.79
CA THR A 178 4.09 5.16 0.54
C THR A 178 2.58 5.35 0.52
N PHE A 179 2.08 6.46 -0.03
CA PHE A 179 0.65 6.73 -0.13
C PHE A 179 -0.09 5.66 -0.97
N MET A 180 0.47 5.30 -2.13
CA MET A 180 -0.07 4.24 -2.98
C MET A 180 -0.14 2.90 -2.24
N LEU A 181 0.89 2.52 -1.47
CA LEU A 181 0.90 1.29 -0.67
C LEU A 181 -0.16 1.31 0.43
N MET A 182 -0.34 2.44 1.11
CA MET A 182 -1.39 2.61 2.12
C MET A 182 -2.78 2.38 1.51
N GLN A 183 -3.04 2.93 0.32
CA GLN A 183 -4.28 2.71 -0.43
C GLN A 183 -4.41 1.29 -0.99
N MET A 184 -3.30 0.65 -1.36
CA MET A 184 -3.28 -0.70 -1.93
C MET A 184 -3.64 -1.76 -0.89
N LEU A 185 -3.07 -1.62 0.30
CA LEU A 185 -3.25 -2.55 1.40
C LEU A 185 -4.51 -2.26 2.24
N ASP A 186 -5.14 -1.10 2.00
CA ASP A 186 -6.39 -0.66 2.64
C ASP A 186 -6.33 -0.81 4.16
N LEU A 187 -5.20 -0.41 4.77
CA LEU A 187 -4.86 -0.84 6.12
C LEU A 187 -5.83 -0.30 7.17
N ASP A 188 -6.38 0.90 6.99
CA ASP A 188 -7.29 1.55 7.93
C ASP A 188 -8.73 1.03 7.95
N VAL A 189 -9.16 0.26 6.96
CA VAL A 189 -10.54 -0.23 6.91
C VAL A 189 -10.73 -1.46 7.79
N SER A 190 -11.86 -1.51 8.51
CA SER A 190 -12.21 -2.57 9.45
C SER A 190 -12.67 -3.88 8.77
N LYS A 191 -13.06 -3.81 7.50
CA LYS A 191 -13.44 -4.95 6.66
C LYS A 191 -12.44 -5.09 5.50
N PRO A 192 -11.82 -6.26 5.30
CA PRO A 192 -10.94 -6.48 4.14
C PRO A 192 -11.72 -6.23 2.84
N ARG A 193 -11.30 -5.24 2.06
CA ARG A 193 -11.86 -5.00 0.72
C ARG A 193 -11.17 -5.81 -0.36
N THR A 194 -9.93 -6.23 -0.12
CA THR A 194 -9.08 -6.91 -1.11
C THR A 194 -8.41 -8.14 -0.51
N PHE A 195 -8.21 -9.15 -1.34
CA PHE A 195 -7.43 -10.35 -0.97
C PHE A 195 -5.94 -10.01 -0.74
N ILE A 196 -5.44 -8.96 -1.40
CA ILE A 196 -4.09 -8.39 -1.23
C ILE A 196 -3.80 -8.05 0.23
N ARG A 197 -4.75 -7.40 0.92
CA ARG A 197 -4.60 -7.08 2.35
C ARG A 197 -4.32 -8.34 3.17
N SER A 198 -5.11 -9.39 2.96
CA SER A 198 -4.98 -10.62 3.73
C SER A 198 -3.64 -11.31 3.49
N VAL A 199 -3.18 -11.34 2.25
CA VAL A 199 -1.85 -11.87 1.91
C VAL A 199 -0.75 -11.06 2.59
N PHE A 200 -0.82 -9.73 2.52
CA PHE A 200 0.15 -8.87 3.19
C PHE A 200 0.17 -9.06 4.71
N LEU A 201 -1.00 -9.25 5.36
CA LEU A 201 -1.06 -9.51 6.80
C LEU A 201 -0.38 -10.83 7.19
N GLN A 202 -0.40 -11.84 6.31
CA GLN A 202 0.36 -13.07 6.51
C GLN A 202 1.87 -12.82 6.43
N MET A 203 2.33 -11.96 5.51
CA MET A 203 3.74 -11.57 5.43
C MET A 203 4.17 -10.73 6.63
N LEU A 204 3.29 -9.84 7.10
CA LEU A 204 3.52 -8.99 8.26
C LEU A 204 3.68 -9.81 9.55
N SER A 205 3.04 -10.98 9.69
CA SER A 205 3.29 -11.88 10.83
C SER A 205 4.70 -12.47 10.85
N GLU A 206 5.30 -12.68 9.68
CA GLU A 206 6.66 -13.22 9.60
C GLU A 206 7.67 -12.09 9.83
N ASN A 207 7.50 -10.94 9.18
CA ASN A 207 8.43 -9.82 9.25
C ASN A 207 7.73 -8.49 9.61
N GLU A 208 8.12 -7.85 10.72
CA GLU A 208 7.54 -6.56 11.12
C GLU A 208 7.89 -5.42 10.16
N TRP A 209 8.99 -5.58 9.40
CA TRP A 209 9.46 -4.64 8.37
C TRP A 209 8.85 -4.94 6.99
N ALA A 210 7.86 -5.83 6.87
CA ALA A 210 7.27 -6.19 5.59
C ALA A 210 6.74 -4.97 4.81
N PHE A 211 6.18 -3.96 5.48
CA PHE A 211 5.75 -2.72 4.82
C PHE A 211 6.93 -1.93 4.25
N ASP A 212 7.99 -1.76 5.04
CA ASP A 212 9.18 -1.00 4.66
C ASP A 212 10.00 -1.72 3.56
N LEU A 213 10.01 -3.07 3.57
CA LEU A 213 10.57 -3.86 2.47
C LEU A 213 9.73 -3.74 1.20
N LEU A 214 8.41 -3.82 1.30
CA LEU A 214 7.50 -3.67 0.16
C LEU A 214 7.64 -2.27 -0.46
N TYR A 215 7.87 -1.24 0.36
CA TYR A 215 8.22 0.10 -0.09
C TYR A 215 9.50 0.12 -0.94
N CYS A 216 10.57 -0.53 -0.48
CA CYS A 216 11.82 -0.60 -1.24
C CYS A 216 11.61 -1.30 -2.60
N VAL A 217 10.87 -2.43 -2.61
CA VAL A 217 10.51 -3.14 -3.85
C VAL A 217 9.69 -2.25 -4.78
N ALA A 218 8.67 -1.58 -4.25
CA ALA A 218 7.83 -0.67 -5.02
C ALA A 218 8.64 0.44 -5.70
N PHE A 219 9.65 0.98 -5.01
CA PHE A 219 10.50 2.04 -5.55
C PHE A 219 11.34 1.55 -6.72
N VAL A 220 12.04 0.41 -6.58
CA VAL A 220 12.83 -0.13 -7.70
C VAL A 220 11.97 -0.60 -8.88
N VAL A 221 10.73 -1.05 -8.63
CA VAL A 221 9.76 -1.35 -9.69
C VAL A 221 9.33 -0.09 -10.43
N MET A 222 8.98 0.97 -9.69
CA MET A 222 8.60 2.27 -10.26
C MET A 222 9.71 2.84 -11.13
N ASP A 223 10.95 2.83 -10.62
CA ASP A 223 12.15 3.28 -11.35
C ASP A 223 12.38 2.47 -12.63
N LYS A 224 12.32 1.14 -12.53
CA LYS A 224 12.46 0.25 -13.70
C LYS A 224 11.42 0.57 -14.77
N GLN A 225 10.14 0.66 -14.39
CA GLN A 225 9.05 0.95 -15.32
C GLN A 225 9.19 2.36 -15.93
N TRP A 226 9.63 3.35 -15.15
CA TRP A 226 9.90 4.69 -15.63
C TRP A 226 10.95 4.67 -16.75
N LEU A 227 12.07 3.98 -16.52
CA LEU A 227 13.18 3.88 -17.47
C LEU A 227 12.80 3.09 -18.73
N GLU A 228 12.13 1.94 -18.58
CA GLU A 228 11.71 1.09 -19.70
C GLU A 228 10.71 1.81 -20.64
N ARG A 229 9.91 2.72 -20.09
CA ARG A 229 8.94 3.52 -20.85
C ARG A 229 9.54 4.79 -21.45
N ASN A 230 10.74 5.20 -21.03
CA ASN A 230 11.22 6.58 -21.19
C ASN A 230 10.15 7.59 -20.73
N ALA A 231 9.56 7.31 -19.57
CA ALA A 231 8.43 8.07 -19.05
C ALA A 231 8.83 9.52 -18.75
N THR A 232 7.86 10.40 -18.91
CA THR A 232 7.94 11.83 -18.59
C THR A 232 7.17 12.13 -17.30
N TYR A 233 7.38 13.34 -16.76
CA TYR A 233 6.63 13.83 -15.60
C TYR A 233 5.10 13.69 -15.75
N MET A 234 4.57 13.86 -16.97
CA MET A 234 3.13 13.75 -17.23
C MET A 234 2.60 12.32 -17.02
N GLU A 235 3.45 11.31 -17.14
CA GLU A 235 3.11 9.89 -17.00
C GLU A 235 3.30 9.36 -15.58
N PHE A 236 3.73 10.21 -14.64
CA PHE A 236 4.07 9.80 -13.28
C PHE A 236 2.96 9.00 -12.58
N ASN A 237 1.72 9.48 -12.68
CA ASN A 237 0.58 8.77 -12.09
C ASN A 237 0.30 7.43 -12.77
N ASP A 238 0.57 7.30 -14.08
CA ASP A 238 0.34 6.06 -14.81
C ASP A 238 1.45 5.03 -14.53
N VAL A 239 2.69 5.49 -14.30
CA VAL A 239 3.78 4.65 -13.79
C VAL A 239 3.45 4.16 -12.38
N LEU A 240 2.92 5.00 -11.48
CA LEU A 240 2.50 4.57 -10.15
C LEU A 240 1.35 3.55 -10.19
N LYS A 241 0.33 3.76 -11.04
CA LYS A 241 -0.75 2.78 -11.23
C LYS A 241 -0.21 1.43 -11.72
N SER A 242 0.73 1.46 -12.65
CA SER A 242 1.35 0.24 -13.18
C SER A 242 2.28 -0.44 -12.17
N THR A 243 2.97 0.35 -11.34
CA THR A 243 3.75 -0.15 -10.19
C THR A 243 2.82 -0.89 -9.24
N ARG A 244 1.70 -0.27 -8.83
CA ARG A 244 0.68 -0.90 -8.00
C ARG A 244 0.19 -2.22 -8.58
N ALA A 245 -0.20 -2.23 -9.86
CA ALA A 245 -0.71 -3.43 -10.52
C ALA A 245 0.33 -4.57 -10.55
N GLN A 246 1.62 -4.24 -10.73
CA GLN A 246 2.69 -5.23 -10.67
C GLN A 246 2.86 -5.79 -9.26
N LEU A 247 2.84 -4.95 -8.22
CA LEU A 247 2.93 -5.40 -6.83
C LEU A 247 1.73 -6.27 -6.44
N GLU A 248 0.51 -5.87 -6.82
CA GLU A 248 -0.70 -6.67 -6.59
C GLU A 248 -0.58 -8.05 -7.25
N LYS A 249 -0.07 -8.12 -8.50
CA LYS A 249 0.18 -9.38 -9.20
C LYS A 249 1.21 -10.25 -8.48
N GLU A 250 2.35 -9.67 -8.10
CA GLU A 250 3.46 -10.42 -7.47
C GLU A 250 3.08 -10.93 -6.07
N LEU A 251 2.36 -10.14 -5.28
CA LEU A 251 1.87 -10.58 -3.96
C LEU A 251 0.94 -11.80 -4.06
N LEU A 252 0.26 -12.00 -5.19
CA LEU A 252 -0.67 -13.11 -5.40
C LEU A 252 -0.03 -14.36 -6.01
N MET A 253 1.28 -14.35 -6.27
CA MET A 253 1.98 -15.52 -6.79
C MET A 253 2.06 -16.63 -5.73
N GLU A 254 1.94 -17.90 -6.17
CA GLU A 254 1.86 -19.06 -5.28
C GLU A 254 3.13 -19.27 -4.44
N ASP A 255 4.29 -18.93 -5.00
CA ASP A 255 5.62 -19.07 -4.41
C ASP A 255 6.05 -17.84 -3.57
N VAL A 256 5.24 -16.77 -3.55
CA VAL A 256 5.55 -15.55 -2.80
C VAL A 256 4.95 -15.64 -1.40
N LEU A 257 5.78 -16.02 -0.42
CA LEU A 257 5.37 -16.18 0.98
C LEU A 257 5.79 -15.01 1.87
N ARG A 258 6.85 -14.30 1.46
CA ARG A 258 7.42 -13.11 2.08
C ARG A 258 7.71 -12.06 1.01
N ILE A 259 8.02 -10.83 1.41
CA ILE A 259 8.37 -9.77 0.46
C ILE A 259 9.65 -10.13 -0.31
N GLU A 260 10.58 -10.81 0.36
CA GLU A 260 11.85 -11.28 -0.18
C GLU A 260 11.69 -12.34 -1.28
N ASP A 261 10.54 -13.01 -1.33
CA ASP A 261 10.24 -14.02 -2.35
C ASP A 261 9.67 -13.39 -3.64
N MET A 262 9.28 -12.11 -3.61
CA MET A 262 8.75 -11.40 -4.78
C MET A 262 9.80 -11.34 -5.90
N PRO A 263 9.46 -11.61 -7.18
CA PRO A 263 10.39 -11.51 -8.29
C PRO A 263 11.11 -10.17 -8.36
N SER A 264 10.41 -9.07 -8.07
CA SER A 264 10.97 -7.72 -8.07
C SER A 264 11.88 -7.42 -6.88
N TYR A 265 11.87 -8.22 -5.81
CA TYR A 265 12.83 -8.09 -4.71
C TYR A 265 14.27 -8.25 -5.20
N ASN A 266 14.49 -9.10 -6.20
CA ASN A 266 15.81 -9.26 -6.81
C ASN A 266 16.34 -7.94 -7.38
N LEU A 267 15.49 -7.02 -7.83
CA LEU A 267 15.92 -5.71 -8.31
C LEU A 267 16.62 -4.89 -7.22
N LEU A 268 16.36 -5.15 -5.93
CA LEU A 268 17.11 -4.53 -4.83
C LEU A 268 18.54 -5.10 -4.70
N LEU A 269 18.75 -6.36 -5.10
CA LEU A 269 19.99 -7.13 -4.90
C LEU A 269 20.90 -7.16 -6.13
N THR A 270 20.34 -7.22 -7.34
CA THR A 270 21.10 -7.25 -8.61
C THR A 270 22.02 -6.03 -8.77
N LEU A 271 21.74 -5.00 -7.96
CA LEU A 271 22.44 -3.73 -7.94
C LEU A 271 23.63 -3.72 -6.99
N ASP A 272 23.67 -4.63 -6.01
CA ASP A 272 24.76 -4.74 -5.04
C ASP A 272 25.93 -5.58 -5.61
N TYR A 273 25.64 -6.54 -6.49
CA TYR A 273 26.64 -7.43 -7.10
C TYR A 273 27.55 -6.73 -8.13
N ARG A 274 27.03 -5.76 -8.89
CA ARG A 274 27.82 -4.98 -9.88
C ARG A 274 28.79 -4.00 -9.23
N TRP A 275 28.52 -3.53 -8.01
CA TRP A 275 29.44 -2.65 -7.27
C TRP A 275 30.60 -3.42 -6.64
N ARG A 276 30.36 -4.59 -6.04
CA ARG A 276 31.44 -5.44 -5.49
C ARG A 276 32.44 -5.92 -6.53
N THR A 277 32.00 -6.10 -7.78
CA THR A 277 32.87 -6.56 -8.88
C THR A 277 33.64 -5.42 -9.57
N LYS A 278 33.19 -4.17 -9.45
CA LYS A 278 33.91 -2.98 -10.00
C LYS A 278 34.90 -2.34 -9.02
N GLY A 279 34.86 -2.69 -7.73
CA GLY A 279 35.80 -2.19 -6.71
C GLY A 279 37.12 -2.97 -6.58
N ARG A 280 37.45 -3.85 -7.54
CA ARG A 280 38.75 -4.54 -7.65
C ARG A 280 39.35 -4.31 -9.03
N ILE A 281 39.74 -3.08 -9.34
CA ILE A 281 40.78 -2.77 -10.34
C ILE A 281 41.59 -1.61 -9.77
#